data_AF-A0A9W6KZE8-F1
#
_entry.id   AF-A0A9W6KZE8-F1
#
_cell.length_a   1.000
_cell.length_b   1.000
_cell.length_c   1.000
_cell.angle_alpha   90.00
_cell.angle_beta   90.00
_cell.angle_gamma   90.00
#
_symmetry.space_group_name_H-M   'P 1'
#
loop_
_entity.id
_entity.type
_entity.pdbx_description
1 polymer ?
#
loop_
_entity_poly.entity_id
_entity_poly.type
_entity_poly.pdbx_seq_one_letter_code
_entity_poly.pdbx_strand_id
1 'polypeptide(L)'
;MTAGAPTPPPQPLVSEIVIRLPSVLTEVAEQLAADHPGYARFVDSEFANVLAGAFLERLFCVAAQGHHARPGFVTEAERALFVTIGRAHHQQHQDVDALLAAYRIGASVVWRHVADVALLHRLPSAQFAGLASAVFAAVEELSAAGREGYLDARSEQQPSIRRHRHELLGLLLAEAPGAWALRAVAARADWPVPERDEQLLDALRARLLGPVLDLPDPSAGRLLETLGSWLLHMGNGRAVADDLHVHPQTVRYRLGRLRELLDLDIPSRRAAMLLALGWPATEEPAAPGDGGDRS
;
A
#
# COMPACT_ATOMS: atom_id res chain seq x y z
N MET A 1 21.87 -3.17 53.57
CA MET A 1 21.87 -1.84 52.91
C MET A 1 20.47 -1.59 52.40
N THR A 2 19.72 -0.75 53.11
CA THR A 2 18.37 -0.32 52.73
C THR A 2 18.47 0.57 51.49
N ALA A 3 17.90 0.12 50.38
CA ALA A 3 17.71 0.96 49.20
C ALA A 3 16.81 2.13 49.60
N GLY A 4 17.36 3.35 49.60
CA GLY A 4 16.61 4.57 49.86
C GLY A 4 15.48 4.70 48.83
N ALA A 5 14.31 5.18 49.27
CA ALA A 5 13.18 5.44 48.39
C ALA A 5 13.63 6.33 47.21
N PRO A 6 13.15 6.07 45.98
CA PRO A 6 13.55 6.84 44.80
C PRO A 6 13.18 8.31 45.03
N THR A 7 14.20 9.17 45.01
CA THR A 7 14.01 10.62 45.12
C THR A 7 13.30 11.06 43.85
N PRO A 8 12.14 11.75 43.94
CA PRO A 8 11.48 12.27 42.75
C PRO A 8 12.44 13.21 42.03
N PRO A 9 12.39 13.26 40.70
CA PRO A 9 13.22 14.19 39.96
C PRO A 9 12.93 15.62 40.42
N PRO A 10 13.95 16.49 40.50
CA PRO A 10 13.69 17.87 40.84
C PRO A 10 12.77 18.48 39.77
N GLN A 11 11.58 18.95 40.19
CA GLN A 11 10.60 19.65 39.35
C GLN A 11 11.20 20.72 38.40
N PRO A 12 12.29 21.45 38.76
CA PRO A 12 12.98 22.35 37.84
C PRO A 12 13.37 21.72 36.49
N LEU A 13 13.76 20.45 36.47
CA LEU A 13 14.20 19.75 35.26
C LEU A 13 13.08 19.58 34.23
N VAL A 14 11.92 19.12 34.70
CA VAL A 14 10.76 18.89 33.84
C VAL A 14 10.29 20.22 33.27
N SER A 15 10.16 21.25 34.11
CA SER A 15 9.76 22.59 33.67
C SER A 15 10.72 23.16 32.63
N GLU A 16 12.03 22.99 32.80
CA GLU A 16 13.02 23.48 31.85
C GLU A 16 12.92 22.79 30.47
N ILE A 17 12.70 21.48 30.44
CA ILE A 17 12.52 20.75 29.17
C ILE A 17 11.20 21.15 28.49
N VAL A 18 10.11 21.30 29.26
CA VAL A 18 8.83 21.77 28.74
C VAL A 18 8.96 23.17 28.13
N ILE A 19 9.68 24.09 28.78
CA ILE A 19 9.95 25.44 28.27
C ILE A 19 10.74 25.40 26.96
N ARG A 20 11.66 24.44 26.81
CA ARG A 20 12.48 24.28 25.59
C ARG A 20 11.74 23.58 24.45
N LEU A 21 10.60 22.96 24.70
CA LEU A 21 9.87 22.17 23.71
C LEU A 21 9.59 22.91 22.38
N PRO A 22 9.19 24.19 22.36
CA PRO A 22 9.03 24.92 21.09
C PRO A 22 10.32 24.99 20.27
N SER A 23 11.47 25.18 20.92
CA SER A 23 12.78 25.18 20.24
C SER A 23 13.16 23.79 19.74
N VAL A 24 12.84 22.75 20.50
CA VAL A 24 13.04 21.34 20.09
C VAL A 24 12.25 21.06 18.81
N LEU A 25 10.96 21.43 18.77
CA LEU A 25 10.11 21.22 17.61
C LEU A 25 10.58 22.01 16.39
N THR A 26 11.01 23.26 16.59
CA THR A 26 11.59 24.10 15.52
C THR A 26 12.82 23.41 14.92
N GLU A 27 13.73 22.92 15.75
CA GLU A 27 14.94 22.24 15.27
C GLU A 27 14.62 20.92 14.54
N VAL A 28 13.62 20.17 15.00
CA VAL A 28 13.13 18.97 14.29
C VAL A 28 12.60 19.35 12.91
N ALA A 29 11.81 20.42 12.80
CA ALA A 29 11.30 20.91 11.52
C ALA A 29 12.44 21.34 10.58
N GLU A 30 13.43 22.07 11.10
CA GLU A 30 14.62 22.48 10.34
C GLU A 30 15.41 21.28 9.79
N GLN A 31 15.64 20.25 10.61
CA GLN A 31 16.36 19.04 10.17
C GLN A 31 15.56 18.22 9.16
N LEU A 32 14.23 18.27 9.22
CA LEU A 32 13.36 17.61 8.25
C LEU A 32 13.21 18.39 6.95
N ALA A 33 13.48 19.70 6.93
CA ALA A 33 13.17 20.57 5.79
C ALA A 33 13.92 20.18 4.50
N ALA A 34 15.15 19.66 4.61
CA ALA A 34 15.97 19.29 3.46
C ALA A 34 15.47 18.02 2.76
N ASP A 35 15.21 16.96 3.52
CA ASP A 35 14.90 15.62 2.98
C ASP A 35 13.38 15.33 3.00
N HIS A 36 12.63 15.98 3.89
CA HIS A 36 11.21 15.71 4.17
C HIS A 36 10.40 17.01 4.41
N PRO A 37 10.30 17.94 3.44
CA PRO A 37 9.68 19.26 3.62
C PRO A 37 8.17 19.22 3.95
N GLY A 38 7.48 18.13 3.61
CA GLY A 38 6.09 17.91 4.03
C GLY A 38 5.96 17.72 5.54
N TYR A 39 6.93 17.04 6.15
CA TYR A 39 6.97 16.78 7.59
C TYR A 39 7.40 17.99 8.40
N ALA A 40 8.36 18.78 7.88
CA ALA A 40 8.75 20.03 8.51
C ALA A 40 7.54 20.94 8.78
N ARG A 41 6.65 21.10 7.79
CA ARG A 41 5.41 21.89 7.93
C ARG A 41 4.41 21.31 8.94
N PHE A 42 4.38 19.99 9.11
CA PHE A 42 3.46 19.32 10.04
C PHE A 42 3.90 19.51 11.50
N VAL A 43 5.22 19.44 11.76
CA VAL A 43 5.80 19.61 13.09
C VAL A 43 5.52 21.01 13.65
N ASP A 44 5.51 22.02 12.79
CA ASP A 44 5.22 23.42 13.16
C ASP A 44 3.76 23.65 13.61
N SER A 45 2.81 22.78 13.24
CA SER A 45 1.38 23.05 13.44
C SER A 45 0.71 22.36 14.64
N GLU A 46 1.11 21.13 15.03
CA GLU A 46 0.24 20.30 15.90
C GLU A 46 0.89 19.54 17.08
N PHE A 47 2.20 19.61 17.32
CA PHE A 47 2.82 18.73 18.34
C PHE A 47 2.80 19.25 19.79
N ALA A 48 2.56 20.55 20.01
CA ALA A 48 2.95 21.22 21.26
C ALA A 48 2.06 20.93 22.49
N ASN A 49 0.81 20.48 22.33
CA ASN A 49 -0.19 20.62 23.41
C ASN A 49 -0.54 19.37 24.22
N VAL A 50 -0.01 18.17 23.94
CA VAL A 50 -0.52 16.94 24.60
C VAL A 50 0.54 16.12 25.35
N LEU A 51 1.85 16.28 25.07
CA LEU A 51 2.84 15.29 25.52
C LEU A 51 3.78 15.71 26.66
N ALA A 52 3.84 16.97 27.07
CA ALA A 52 5.08 17.41 27.74
C ALA A 52 5.21 17.05 29.23
N GLY A 53 4.25 17.45 30.08
CA GLY A 53 4.47 17.39 31.54
C GLY A 53 4.51 15.98 32.12
N ALA A 54 3.39 15.26 32.07
CA ALA A 54 3.24 13.97 32.73
C ALA A 54 4.15 12.86 32.15
N PHE A 55 4.44 12.93 30.85
CA PHE A 55 5.35 11.99 30.19
C PHE A 55 6.80 12.20 30.65
N LEU A 56 7.28 13.45 30.68
CA LEU A 56 8.62 13.77 31.19
C LEU A 56 8.76 13.39 32.66
N GLU A 57 7.75 13.67 33.49
CA GLU A 57 7.73 13.22 34.89
C GLU A 57 7.89 11.70 35.01
N ARG A 58 7.17 10.92 34.19
CA ARG A 58 7.31 9.46 34.16
C ARG A 58 8.71 9.02 33.73
N LEU A 59 9.29 9.61 32.67
CA LEU A 59 10.63 9.29 32.20
C LEU A 59 11.68 9.47 33.31
N PHE A 60 11.64 10.61 33.99
CA PHE A 60 12.56 10.89 35.07
C PHE A 60 12.33 10.02 36.31
N CYS A 61 11.07 9.65 36.61
CA CYS A 61 10.77 8.73 37.70
C CYS A 61 11.37 7.34 37.44
N VAL A 62 11.27 6.83 36.20
CA VAL A 62 11.90 5.56 35.79
C VAL A 62 13.43 5.66 35.90
N ALA A 63 14.00 6.78 35.44
CA ALA A 63 15.44 7.04 35.50
C ALA A 63 15.97 7.04 36.96
N ALA A 64 15.24 7.67 37.88
CA ALA A 64 15.63 7.76 39.29
C ALA A 64 15.66 6.40 39.99
N GLN A 65 14.89 5.43 39.50
CA GLN A 65 14.84 4.08 40.06
C GLN A 65 15.97 3.17 39.53
N GLY A 66 16.74 3.61 38.53
CA GLY A 66 17.82 2.82 37.93
C GLY A 66 17.33 1.55 37.20
N HIS A 67 16.03 1.42 36.96
CA HIS A 67 15.48 0.32 36.18
C HIS A 67 15.63 0.62 34.68
N HIS A 68 16.02 -0.38 33.90
CA HIS A 68 15.81 -0.33 32.46
C HIS A 68 14.30 -0.27 32.20
N ALA A 69 13.86 0.69 31.37
CA ALA A 69 12.46 0.84 31.03
C ALA A 69 11.91 -0.50 30.51
N ARG A 70 10.81 -0.95 31.12
CA ARG A 70 10.07 -2.14 30.70
C ARG A 70 9.03 -1.75 29.65
N PRO A 71 8.59 -2.70 28.79
CA PRO A 71 7.45 -2.48 27.90
C PRO A 71 6.23 -1.98 28.67
N GLY A 72 5.48 -1.02 28.11
CA GLY A 72 4.24 -0.50 28.69
C GLY A 72 4.42 0.68 29.65
N PHE A 73 5.49 1.47 29.52
CA PHE A 73 5.64 2.73 30.25
C PHE A 73 4.97 3.90 29.51
N VAL A 74 4.79 3.80 28.18
CA VAL A 74 3.90 4.66 27.39
C VAL A 74 2.46 4.33 27.76
N THR A 75 1.62 5.34 27.95
CA THR A 75 0.21 5.12 28.26
C THR A 75 -0.57 4.68 27.02
N GLU A 76 -1.71 3.98 27.20
CA GLU A 76 -2.54 3.59 26.06
C GLU A 76 -3.03 4.80 25.25
N ALA A 77 -3.27 5.95 25.90
CA ALA A 77 -3.66 7.18 25.22
C ALA A 77 -2.54 7.72 24.31
N GLU A 78 -1.30 7.72 24.78
CA GLU A 78 -0.12 8.12 24.00
C GLU A 78 0.14 7.14 22.86
N ARG A 79 0.05 5.83 23.14
CA ARG A 79 0.16 4.79 22.11
C ARG A 79 -0.91 4.99 21.02
N ALA A 80 -2.16 5.17 21.42
CA ALA A 80 -3.30 5.36 20.50
C ALA A 80 -3.11 6.59 19.61
N LEU A 81 -2.59 7.70 20.14
CA LEU A 81 -2.27 8.88 19.34
C LEU A 81 -1.30 8.55 18.20
N PHE A 82 -0.22 7.81 18.50
CA PHE A 82 0.76 7.44 17.48
C PHE A 82 0.19 6.42 16.47
N VAL A 83 -0.67 5.49 16.91
CA VAL A 83 -1.44 4.64 15.98
C VAL A 83 -2.29 5.49 15.02
N THR A 84 -3.00 6.49 15.54
CA THR A 84 -3.81 7.41 14.72
C THR A 84 -2.96 8.19 13.74
N ILE A 85 -1.78 8.69 14.15
CA ILE A 85 -0.81 9.35 13.27
C ILE A 85 -0.41 8.40 12.12
N GLY A 86 -0.05 7.15 12.45
CA GLY A 86 0.31 6.13 11.45
C GLY A 86 -0.81 5.85 10.44
N ARG A 87 -2.05 5.72 10.92
CA ARG A 87 -3.23 5.52 10.05
C ARG A 87 -3.48 6.72 9.15
N ALA A 88 -3.45 7.94 9.70
CA ALA A 88 -3.64 9.18 8.94
C ALA A 88 -2.58 9.35 7.86
N HIS A 89 -1.34 8.98 8.16
CA HIS A 89 -0.22 9.04 7.23
C HIS A 89 -0.43 8.16 5.99
N HIS A 90 -0.94 6.94 6.17
CA HIS A 90 -1.36 6.12 5.02
C HIS A 90 -2.48 6.79 4.22
N GLN A 91 -3.51 7.31 4.88
CA GLN A 91 -4.66 7.91 4.19
C GLN A 91 -4.26 9.10 3.29
N GLN A 92 -3.17 9.79 3.63
CA GLN A 92 -2.57 10.86 2.83
C GLN A 92 -1.65 10.35 1.71
N HIS A 93 -1.55 9.03 1.48
CA HIS A 93 -0.68 8.38 0.49
C HIS A 93 0.82 8.72 0.67
N GLN A 94 1.23 8.98 1.91
CA GLN A 94 2.61 9.31 2.22
C GLN A 94 3.44 8.06 2.56
N ASP A 95 4.74 8.15 2.33
CA ASP A 95 5.68 7.03 2.48
C ASP A 95 6.07 6.73 3.94
N VAL A 96 5.94 5.47 4.34
CA VAL A 96 6.32 5.01 5.69
C VAL A 96 7.77 5.36 6.04
N ASP A 97 8.66 5.40 5.05
CA ASP A 97 10.07 5.74 5.28
C ASP A 97 10.24 7.19 5.76
N ALA A 98 9.41 8.11 5.27
CA ALA A 98 9.39 9.50 5.74
C ALA A 98 8.86 9.61 7.19
N LEU A 99 7.86 8.79 7.55
CA LEU A 99 7.34 8.72 8.92
C LEU A 99 8.40 8.22 9.90
N LEU A 100 9.12 7.16 9.54
CA LEU A 100 10.19 6.60 10.37
C LEU A 100 11.39 7.55 10.46
N ALA A 101 11.72 8.26 9.37
CA ALA A 101 12.75 9.30 9.38
C ALA A 101 12.40 10.44 10.34
N ALA A 102 11.15 10.90 10.35
CA ALA A 102 10.67 11.92 11.27
C ALA A 102 10.79 11.49 12.75
N TYR A 103 10.44 10.24 13.08
CA TYR A 103 10.63 9.72 14.43
C TYR A 103 12.10 9.65 14.83
N ARG A 104 12.98 9.20 13.94
CA ARG A 104 14.44 9.13 14.22
C ARG A 104 15.05 10.51 14.46
N ILE A 105 14.68 11.50 13.64
CA ILE A 105 15.17 12.88 13.77
C ILE A 105 14.61 13.50 15.07
N GLY A 106 13.30 13.38 15.28
CA GLY A 106 12.64 13.84 16.51
C GLY A 106 13.27 13.28 17.78
N ALA A 107 13.49 11.96 17.81
CA ALA A 107 14.15 11.28 18.93
C ALA A 107 15.58 11.78 19.19
N SER A 108 16.35 11.99 18.12
CA SER A 108 17.74 12.44 18.23
C SER A 108 17.83 13.87 18.78
N VAL A 109 16.94 14.76 18.33
CA VAL A 109 16.85 16.13 18.83
C VAL A 109 16.37 16.14 20.28
N VAL A 110 15.27 15.44 20.59
CA VAL A 110 14.75 15.34 21.97
C VAL A 110 15.81 14.80 22.92
N TRP A 111 16.52 13.72 22.57
CA TRP A 111 17.58 13.16 23.40
C TRP A 111 18.69 14.17 23.67
N ARG A 112 19.13 14.92 22.66
CA ARG A 112 20.17 15.94 22.83
C ARG A 112 19.76 17.02 23.84
N HIS A 113 18.55 17.55 23.69
CA HIS A 113 18.03 18.57 24.62
C HIS A 113 17.83 18.03 26.04
N VAL A 114 17.32 16.80 26.18
CA VAL A 114 17.17 16.14 27.48
C VAL A 114 18.55 15.90 28.12
N ALA A 115 19.53 15.45 27.35
CA ALA A 115 20.90 15.23 27.82
C ALA A 115 21.57 16.54 28.25
N ASP A 116 21.40 17.62 27.50
CA ASP A 116 21.96 18.94 27.83
C ASP A 116 21.42 19.47 29.16
N VAL A 117 20.09 19.40 29.37
CA VAL A 117 19.47 19.78 30.65
C VAL A 117 19.95 18.84 31.76
N ALA A 118 20.03 17.53 31.50
CA ALA A 118 20.50 16.57 32.48
C ALA A 118 21.94 16.84 32.96
N LEU A 119 22.83 17.23 32.04
CA LEU A 119 24.21 17.58 32.33
C LEU A 119 24.31 18.93 33.05
N LEU A 120 23.50 19.92 32.67
CA LEU A 120 23.44 21.23 33.33
C LEU A 120 23.16 21.09 34.83
N HIS A 121 22.23 20.21 35.19
CA HIS A 121 21.85 19.91 36.58
C HIS A 121 22.72 18.84 37.24
N ARG A 122 23.77 18.37 36.56
CA ARG A 122 24.78 17.42 37.08
C ARG A 122 24.18 16.13 37.61
N LEU A 123 23.25 15.52 36.87
CA LEU A 123 22.66 14.25 37.25
C LEU A 123 23.73 13.16 37.48
N PRO A 124 23.61 12.34 38.53
CA PRO A 124 24.47 11.17 38.73
C PRO A 124 24.46 10.25 37.50
N SER A 125 25.61 9.63 37.19
CA SER A 125 25.77 8.78 36.00
C SER A 125 24.74 7.64 35.90
N ALA A 126 24.35 7.06 37.04
CA ALA A 126 23.30 6.03 37.09
C ALA A 126 21.92 6.57 36.68
N GLN A 127 21.57 7.79 37.10
CA GLN A 127 20.30 8.43 36.73
C GLN A 127 20.33 8.90 35.27
N PHE A 128 21.48 9.40 34.78
CA PHE A 128 21.66 9.74 33.38
C PHE A 128 21.50 8.53 32.45
N ALA A 129 22.10 7.38 32.79
CA ALA A 129 21.96 6.14 32.04
C ALA A 129 20.52 5.58 32.09
N GLY A 130 19.84 5.71 33.25
CA GLY A 130 18.43 5.37 33.40
C GLY A 130 17.53 6.24 32.52
N LEU A 131 17.81 7.54 32.45
CA LEU A 131 17.09 8.50 31.62
C LEU A 131 17.27 8.19 30.13
N ALA A 132 18.51 7.91 29.70
CA ALA A 132 18.79 7.47 28.34
C ALA A 132 17.96 6.22 27.98
N SER A 133 17.99 5.21 28.85
CA SER A 133 17.24 3.96 28.66
C SER A 133 15.72 4.22 28.54
N ALA A 134 15.18 5.11 29.37
CA ALA A 134 13.77 5.47 29.35
C ALA A 134 13.36 6.22 28.07
N VAL A 135 14.15 7.20 27.63
CA VAL A 135 13.89 7.95 26.40
C VAL A 135 13.95 7.03 25.17
N PHE A 136 14.96 6.16 25.06
CA PHE A 136 15.07 5.27 23.91
C PHE A 136 13.95 4.22 23.86
N ALA A 137 13.58 3.65 25.01
CA ALA A 137 12.43 2.74 25.08
C ALA A 137 11.14 3.45 24.66
N ALA A 138 10.98 4.72 25.03
CA ALA A 138 9.83 5.52 24.64
C ALA A 138 9.72 5.75 23.16
N VAL A 139 10.82 6.20 22.56
CA VAL A 139 10.89 6.42 21.13
C VAL A 139 10.56 5.14 20.38
N GLU A 140 11.12 4.00 20.80
CA GLU A 140 10.86 2.71 20.16
C GLU A 140 9.38 2.31 20.27
N GLU A 141 8.77 2.42 21.44
CA GLU A 141 7.36 2.06 21.66
C GLU A 141 6.40 2.95 20.85
N LEU A 142 6.64 4.26 20.84
CA LEU A 142 5.85 5.23 20.06
C LEU A 142 6.05 5.04 18.54
N SER A 143 7.30 4.76 18.11
CA SER A 143 7.61 4.48 16.70
C SER A 143 6.96 3.18 16.23
N ALA A 144 6.97 2.15 17.06
CA ALA A 144 6.31 0.88 16.79
C ALA A 144 4.79 1.05 16.65
N ALA A 145 4.16 1.83 17.54
CA ALA A 145 2.73 2.16 17.46
C ALA A 145 2.36 2.91 16.17
N GLY A 146 3.17 3.90 15.78
CA GLY A 146 2.99 4.59 14.50
C GLY A 146 3.11 3.66 13.30
N ARG A 147 4.10 2.77 13.30
CA ARG A 147 4.30 1.77 12.24
C ARG A 147 3.15 0.76 12.18
N GLU A 148 2.64 0.31 13.34
CA GLU A 148 1.48 -0.57 13.45
C GLU A 148 0.25 0.08 12.82
N GLY A 149 -0.08 1.32 13.20
CA GLY A 149 -1.21 2.05 12.63
C GLY A 149 -1.12 2.22 11.11
N TYR A 150 0.08 2.48 10.58
CA TYR A 150 0.30 2.56 9.13
C TYR A 150 0.05 1.22 8.42
N LEU A 151 0.60 0.13 8.95
CA LEU A 151 0.47 -1.20 8.37
C LEU A 151 -0.96 -1.74 8.46
N ASP A 152 -1.65 -1.47 9.57
CA ASP A 152 -3.06 -1.83 9.74
C ASP A 152 -3.93 -1.13 8.69
N ALA A 153 -3.79 0.20 8.54
CA ALA A 153 -4.51 0.95 7.51
C ALA A 153 -4.22 0.41 6.09
N ARG A 154 -2.96 0.00 5.83
CA ARG A 154 -2.57 -0.63 4.57
C ARG A 154 -3.25 -1.97 4.35
N SER A 155 -3.37 -2.75 5.43
CA SER A 155 -4.01 -4.05 5.39
C SER A 155 -5.53 -3.95 5.21
N GLU A 156 -6.17 -2.90 5.74
CA GLU A 156 -7.61 -2.65 5.61
C GLU A 156 -8.01 -2.27 4.17
N GLN A 157 -7.13 -1.60 3.41
CA GLN A 157 -7.38 -1.22 2.00
C GLN A 157 -7.11 -2.35 0.98
N GLN A 158 -6.22 -3.30 1.31
CA GLN A 158 -5.88 -4.40 0.38
C GLN A 158 -7.05 -5.33 0.02
N PRO A 159 -7.99 -5.69 0.92
CA PRO A 159 -9.14 -6.53 0.61
C PRO A 159 -10.11 -5.90 -0.40
N SER A 160 -10.37 -4.60 -0.30
CA SER A 160 -11.24 -3.88 -1.24
C SER A 160 -10.57 -3.79 -2.61
N ILE A 161 -9.29 -3.45 -2.69
CA ILE A 161 -8.52 -3.46 -3.95
C ILE A 161 -8.47 -4.86 -4.57
N ARG A 162 -8.23 -5.92 -3.77
CA ARG A 162 -8.25 -7.31 -4.27
C ARG A 162 -9.62 -7.70 -4.80
N ARG A 163 -10.70 -7.30 -4.12
CA ARG A 163 -12.08 -7.54 -4.58
C ARG A 163 -12.37 -6.82 -5.89
N HIS A 164 -12.05 -5.52 -5.98
CA HIS A 164 -12.22 -4.75 -7.21
C HIS A 164 -11.33 -5.27 -8.35
N ARG A 165 -10.12 -5.78 -8.07
CA ARG A 165 -9.27 -6.46 -9.07
C ARG A 165 -9.87 -7.78 -9.55
N HIS A 166 -10.49 -8.55 -8.65
CA HIS A 166 -11.18 -9.79 -9.01
C HIS A 166 -12.44 -9.50 -9.83
N GLU A 167 -13.16 -8.43 -9.51
CA GLU A 167 -14.31 -7.93 -10.28
C GLU A 167 -13.87 -7.38 -11.65
N LEU A 168 -12.76 -6.65 -11.72
CA LEU A 168 -12.14 -6.20 -12.96
C LEU A 168 -11.74 -7.39 -13.85
N LEU A 169 -11.14 -8.43 -13.27
CA LEU A 169 -10.86 -9.68 -13.98
C LEU A 169 -12.15 -10.32 -14.48
N GLY A 170 -13.22 -10.37 -13.67
CA GLY A 170 -14.52 -10.86 -14.10
C GLY A 170 -15.10 -10.07 -15.28
N LEU A 171 -14.98 -8.74 -15.27
CA LEU A 171 -15.44 -7.88 -16.36
C LEU A 171 -14.58 -7.99 -17.63
N LEU A 172 -13.26 -8.11 -17.50
CA LEU A 172 -12.35 -8.36 -18.63
C LEU A 172 -12.61 -9.70 -19.32
N LEU A 173 -13.16 -10.66 -18.58
CA LEU A 173 -13.48 -12.01 -19.08
C LEU A 173 -14.93 -12.14 -19.53
N ALA A 174 -15.77 -11.12 -19.37
CA ALA A 174 -17.16 -11.13 -19.80
C ALA A 174 -17.31 -10.84 -21.31
N GLU A 175 -18.36 -11.36 -21.94
CA GLU A 175 -18.59 -11.28 -23.40
C GLU A 175 -18.64 -9.86 -23.99
N ALA A 176 -19.01 -8.83 -23.21
CA ALA A 176 -19.03 -7.44 -23.65
C ALA A 176 -19.05 -6.43 -22.48
N PRO A 177 -17.93 -6.17 -21.79
CA PRO A 177 -17.88 -5.07 -20.83
C PRO A 177 -17.97 -3.74 -21.58
N GLY A 178 -19.02 -2.96 -21.32
CA GLY A 178 -19.07 -1.58 -21.80
C GLY A 178 -17.81 -0.83 -21.36
N ALA A 179 -17.12 -0.14 -22.29
CA ALA A 179 -15.83 0.50 -22.04
C ALA A 179 -15.83 1.50 -20.86
N TRP A 180 -17.00 2.03 -20.49
CA TRP A 180 -17.18 2.88 -19.31
C TRP A 180 -17.20 2.07 -17.99
N ALA A 181 -17.81 0.89 -17.96
CA ALA A 181 -17.88 0.03 -16.78
C ALA A 181 -16.49 -0.53 -16.44
N LEU A 182 -15.72 -0.91 -17.46
CA LEU A 182 -14.34 -1.36 -17.29
C LEU A 182 -13.45 -0.25 -16.69
N ARG A 183 -13.57 0.99 -17.19
CA ARG A 183 -12.83 2.15 -16.67
C ARG A 183 -13.24 2.53 -15.25
N ALA A 184 -14.54 2.47 -14.93
CA ALA A 184 -15.04 2.77 -13.59
C ALA A 184 -14.53 1.77 -12.55
N VAL A 185 -14.45 0.48 -12.90
CA VAL A 185 -13.92 -0.55 -11.98
C VAL A 185 -12.39 -0.52 -11.92
N ALA A 186 -11.70 -0.27 -13.04
CA ALA A 186 -10.24 -0.10 -13.06
C ALA A 186 -9.79 1.07 -12.17
N ALA A 187 -10.51 2.20 -12.19
CA ALA A 187 -10.26 3.33 -11.30
C ALA A 187 -10.44 2.97 -9.81
N ARG A 188 -11.47 2.19 -9.47
CA ARG A 188 -11.71 1.71 -8.09
C ARG A 188 -10.72 0.64 -7.62
N ALA A 189 -10.06 -0.03 -8.58
CA ALA A 189 -9.03 -1.03 -8.35
C ALA A 189 -7.60 -0.46 -8.33
N ASP A 190 -7.46 0.86 -8.47
CA ASP A 190 -6.18 1.57 -8.66
C ASP A 190 -5.34 0.91 -9.76
N TRP A 191 -6.01 0.55 -10.87
CA TRP A 191 -5.40 -0.08 -12.02
C TRP A 191 -5.33 0.92 -13.18
N PRO A 192 -4.14 1.39 -13.58
CA PRO A 192 -4.00 2.19 -14.78
C PRO A 192 -4.39 1.33 -15.98
N VAL A 193 -5.48 1.68 -16.66
CA VAL A 193 -5.86 1.02 -17.91
C VAL A 193 -4.78 1.37 -18.95
N PRO A 194 -4.02 0.40 -19.48
CA PRO A 194 -2.99 0.69 -20.48
C PRO A 194 -3.63 1.36 -21.71
N GLU A 195 -2.97 2.38 -22.26
CA GLU A 195 -3.35 2.94 -23.56
C GLU A 195 -3.31 1.82 -24.61
N ARG A 196 -4.35 1.76 -25.44
CA ARG A 196 -4.52 0.71 -26.46
C ARG A 196 -3.56 0.97 -27.62
N ASP A 197 -2.66 0.04 -27.87
CA ASP A 197 -1.90 -0.03 -29.11
C ASP A 197 -2.47 -1.17 -29.96
N GLU A 198 -3.30 -0.83 -30.96
CA GLU A 198 -3.89 -1.79 -31.90
C GLU A 198 -2.80 -2.51 -32.71
N GLN A 199 -1.68 -1.84 -33.03
CA GLN A 199 -0.56 -2.47 -33.75
C GLN A 199 0.10 -3.55 -32.89
N LEU A 200 0.22 -3.31 -31.58
CA LEU A 200 0.70 -4.31 -30.63
C LEU A 200 -0.25 -5.50 -30.53
N LEU A 201 -1.56 -5.27 -30.48
CA LEU A 201 -2.56 -6.34 -30.40
C LEU A 201 -2.58 -7.20 -31.67
N ASP A 202 -2.50 -6.59 -32.84
CA ASP A 202 -2.42 -7.31 -34.10
C ASP A 202 -1.11 -8.09 -34.24
N ALA A 203 0.01 -7.50 -33.81
CA ALA A 203 1.29 -8.22 -33.72
C ALA A 203 1.21 -9.39 -32.72
N LEU A 204 0.46 -9.24 -31.63
CA LEU A 204 0.23 -10.31 -30.65
C LEU A 204 -0.62 -11.44 -31.24
N ARG A 205 -1.72 -11.11 -31.94
CA ARG A 205 -2.60 -12.08 -32.63
C ARG A 205 -1.84 -12.84 -33.72
N ALA A 206 -1.10 -12.13 -34.57
CA ALA A 206 -0.27 -12.75 -35.60
C ALA A 206 0.75 -13.72 -35.00
N ARG A 207 1.41 -13.33 -33.90
CA ARG A 207 2.43 -14.16 -33.25
C ARG A 207 1.88 -15.36 -32.49
N LEU A 208 0.72 -15.22 -31.83
CA LEU A 208 0.18 -16.26 -30.94
C LEU A 208 -0.88 -17.14 -31.60
N LEU A 209 -1.63 -16.61 -32.56
CA LEU A 209 -2.76 -17.28 -33.22
C LEU A 209 -2.51 -17.51 -34.72
N GLY A 210 -1.41 -17.00 -35.27
CA GLY A 210 -1.03 -17.14 -36.69
C GLY A 210 -1.27 -18.54 -37.27
N PRO A 211 -0.75 -19.62 -36.65
CA PRO A 211 -0.97 -20.98 -37.15
C PRO A 211 -2.44 -21.43 -37.27
N VAL A 212 -3.34 -20.81 -36.50
CA VAL A 212 -4.79 -21.06 -36.58
C VAL A 212 -5.45 -20.11 -37.59
N LEU A 213 -5.00 -18.86 -37.66
CA LEU A 213 -5.47 -17.84 -38.61
C LEU A 213 -5.08 -18.16 -40.06
N ASP A 214 -4.01 -18.93 -40.27
CA ASP A 214 -3.57 -19.40 -41.59
C ASP A 214 -4.46 -20.53 -42.16
N LEU A 215 -5.38 -21.07 -41.35
CA LEU A 215 -6.35 -22.07 -41.79
C LEU A 215 -7.53 -21.42 -42.53
N PRO A 216 -8.29 -22.18 -43.34
CA PRO A 216 -9.50 -21.66 -43.96
C PRO A 216 -10.49 -21.11 -42.92
N ASP A 217 -11.11 -19.96 -43.20
CA ASP A 217 -11.97 -19.20 -42.26
C ASP A 217 -12.99 -20.06 -41.48
N PRO A 218 -13.73 -21.01 -42.10
CA PRO A 218 -14.71 -21.80 -41.35
C PRO A 218 -14.04 -22.68 -40.28
N SER A 219 -12.82 -23.13 -40.52
CA SER A 219 -12.04 -23.96 -39.60
C SER A 219 -11.33 -23.12 -38.56
N ALA A 220 -10.73 -22.00 -38.96
CA ALA A 220 -10.09 -21.05 -38.04
C ALA A 220 -11.10 -20.53 -37.01
N GLY A 221 -12.27 -20.05 -37.46
CA GLY A 221 -13.31 -19.52 -36.57
C GLY A 221 -13.76 -20.52 -35.52
N ARG A 222 -14.05 -21.77 -35.91
CA ARG A 222 -14.45 -22.83 -34.98
C ARG A 222 -13.37 -23.22 -33.97
N LEU A 223 -12.09 -23.16 -34.37
CA LEU A 223 -10.98 -23.46 -33.47
C LEU A 223 -10.72 -22.30 -32.50
N LEU A 224 -10.81 -21.04 -32.95
CA LEU A 224 -10.67 -19.86 -32.10
C LEU A 224 -11.81 -19.74 -31.08
N GLU A 225 -13.05 -20.04 -31.49
CA GLU A 225 -14.21 -20.12 -30.60
C GLU A 225 -14.00 -21.19 -29.51
N THR A 226 -13.52 -22.37 -29.90
CA THR A 226 -13.20 -23.46 -28.96
C THR A 226 -12.04 -23.09 -28.03
N LEU A 227 -11.02 -22.39 -28.54
CA LEU A 227 -9.90 -21.90 -27.74
C LEU A 227 -10.35 -20.85 -26.73
N GLY A 228 -11.16 -19.89 -27.14
CA GLY A 228 -11.71 -18.83 -26.27
C GLY A 228 -12.51 -19.42 -25.11
N SER A 229 -13.50 -20.28 -25.42
CA SER A 229 -14.31 -20.97 -24.41
C SER A 229 -13.43 -21.83 -23.47
N TRP A 230 -12.44 -22.55 -24.01
CA TRP A 230 -11.53 -23.37 -23.19
C TRP A 230 -10.65 -22.56 -22.24
N LEU A 231 -10.16 -21.39 -22.68
CA LEU A 231 -9.40 -20.47 -21.83
C LEU A 231 -10.27 -19.85 -20.72
N LEU A 232 -11.51 -19.49 -21.04
CA LEU A 232 -12.47 -18.94 -20.07
C LEU A 232 -12.89 -19.97 -19.01
N HIS A 233 -13.08 -21.23 -19.41
CA HIS A 233 -13.42 -22.33 -18.50
C HIS A 233 -12.20 -23.02 -17.87
N MET A 234 -11.03 -22.36 -17.86
CA MET A 234 -9.81 -22.84 -17.19
C MET A 234 -9.41 -24.27 -17.57
N GLY A 235 -9.65 -24.61 -18.83
CA GLY A 235 -9.28 -25.89 -19.41
C GLY A 235 -10.31 -27.03 -19.27
N ASN A 236 -11.48 -26.77 -18.70
CA ASN A 236 -12.53 -27.77 -18.50
C ASN A 236 -13.28 -28.08 -19.81
N GLY A 237 -12.90 -29.16 -20.49
CA GLY A 237 -13.52 -29.54 -21.78
C GLY A 237 -15.01 -29.89 -21.72
N ARG A 238 -15.57 -30.25 -20.55
CA ARG A 238 -17.02 -30.50 -20.43
C ARG A 238 -17.79 -29.19 -20.41
N ALA A 239 -17.29 -28.20 -19.65
CA ALA A 239 -17.86 -26.86 -19.63
C ALA A 239 -17.84 -26.22 -21.02
N VAL A 240 -16.77 -26.42 -21.81
CA VAL A 240 -16.68 -25.95 -23.20
C VAL A 240 -17.73 -26.61 -24.11
N ALA A 241 -18.04 -27.89 -23.89
CA ALA A 241 -19.04 -28.59 -24.69
C ALA A 241 -20.45 -28.05 -24.42
N ASP A 242 -20.74 -27.78 -23.14
CA ASP A 242 -22.00 -27.20 -22.69
C ASP A 242 -22.14 -25.75 -23.20
N ASP A 243 -21.10 -24.92 -23.06
CA ASP A 243 -21.04 -23.52 -23.51
C ASP A 243 -21.25 -23.39 -25.03
N LEU A 244 -20.50 -24.16 -25.82
CA LEU A 244 -20.58 -24.12 -27.28
C LEU A 244 -21.72 -24.97 -27.87
N HIS A 245 -22.52 -25.63 -27.02
CA HIS A 245 -23.62 -26.51 -27.43
C HIS A 245 -23.20 -27.59 -28.45
N VAL A 246 -22.02 -28.18 -28.26
CA VAL A 246 -21.45 -29.23 -29.12
C VAL A 246 -21.17 -30.51 -28.34
N HIS A 247 -21.06 -31.63 -29.04
CA HIS A 247 -20.72 -32.90 -28.40
C HIS A 247 -19.30 -32.88 -27.80
N PRO A 248 -19.04 -33.46 -26.59
CA PRO A 248 -17.71 -33.49 -25.97
C PRO A 248 -16.59 -34.10 -26.82
N GLN A 249 -16.94 -35.06 -27.71
CA GLN A 249 -16.01 -35.62 -28.70
C GLN A 249 -15.48 -34.54 -29.65
N THR A 250 -16.32 -33.60 -30.06
CA THR A 250 -15.97 -32.50 -30.96
C THR A 250 -15.02 -31.54 -30.28
N VAL A 251 -15.26 -31.21 -29.00
CA VAL A 251 -14.35 -30.39 -28.20
C VAL A 251 -12.99 -31.07 -28.07
N ARG A 252 -12.96 -32.37 -27.72
CA ARG A 252 -11.71 -33.13 -27.61
C ARG A 252 -10.92 -33.14 -28.93
N TYR A 253 -11.60 -33.32 -30.05
CA TYR A 253 -10.98 -33.27 -31.38
C TYR A 253 -10.40 -31.88 -31.68
N ARG A 254 -11.19 -30.82 -31.51
CA ARG A 254 -10.75 -29.43 -31.75
C ARG A 254 -9.60 -29.02 -30.83
N LEU A 255 -9.63 -29.40 -29.54
CA LEU A 255 -8.53 -29.17 -28.61
C LEU A 255 -7.27 -29.98 -28.95
N GLY A 256 -7.42 -31.19 -29.46
CA GLY A 256 -6.30 -31.96 -30.00
C GLY A 256 -5.61 -31.19 -31.12
N ARG A 257 -6.41 -30.68 -32.07
CA ARG A 257 -5.90 -29.86 -33.17
C ARG A 257 -5.27 -28.55 -32.71
N LEU A 258 -5.84 -27.87 -31.71
CA LEU A 258 -5.25 -26.66 -31.14
C LEU A 258 -3.90 -26.93 -30.46
N ARG A 259 -3.73 -28.07 -29.78
CA ARG A 259 -2.44 -28.46 -29.18
C ARG A 259 -1.37 -28.83 -30.20
N GLU A 260 -1.76 -29.25 -31.40
CA GLU A 260 -0.82 -29.46 -32.51
C GLU A 260 -0.31 -28.12 -33.09
N LEU A 261 -1.14 -27.07 -33.04
CA LEU A 261 -0.85 -25.77 -33.66
C LEU A 261 -0.28 -24.75 -32.68
N LEU A 262 -0.66 -24.85 -31.42
CA LEU A 262 -0.41 -23.86 -30.37
C LEU A 262 0.14 -24.53 -29.11
N ASP A 263 1.00 -23.81 -28.41
CA ASP A 263 1.60 -24.26 -27.17
C ASP A 263 0.73 -23.90 -25.95
N LEU A 264 -0.30 -24.71 -25.74
CA LEU A 264 -1.31 -24.50 -24.70
C LEU A 264 -0.84 -24.88 -23.28
N ASP A 265 0.31 -25.55 -23.14
CA ASP A 265 0.78 -26.03 -21.84
C ASP A 265 1.45 -24.91 -21.02
N ILE A 266 2.00 -23.89 -21.68
CA ILE A 266 2.62 -22.75 -21.02
C ILE A 266 1.56 -21.76 -20.47
N PRO A 267 1.49 -21.54 -19.14
CA PRO A 267 0.48 -20.65 -18.54
C PRO A 267 0.52 -19.21 -19.04
N SER A 268 1.72 -18.65 -19.23
CA SER A 268 1.88 -17.29 -19.76
C SER A 268 1.43 -17.15 -21.21
N ARG A 269 1.56 -18.20 -22.03
CA ARG A 269 1.04 -18.22 -23.41
C ARG A 269 -0.48 -18.25 -23.43
N ARG A 270 -1.11 -19.06 -22.57
CA ARG A 270 -2.57 -19.07 -22.42
C ARG A 270 -3.13 -17.70 -22.02
N ALA A 271 -2.50 -17.05 -21.05
CA ALA A 271 -2.89 -15.70 -20.63
C ALA A 271 -2.76 -14.69 -21.77
N ALA A 272 -1.67 -14.76 -22.55
CA ALA A 272 -1.48 -13.89 -23.71
C ALA A 272 -2.48 -14.17 -24.85
N MET A 273 -2.88 -15.43 -25.07
CA MET A 273 -3.91 -15.80 -26.05
C MET A 273 -5.31 -15.32 -25.61
N LEU A 274 -5.62 -15.37 -24.31
CA LEU A 274 -6.86 -14.83 -23.77
C LEU A 274 -6.96 -13.32 -24.01
N LEU A 275 -5.86 -12.59 -23.86
CA LEU A 275 -5.77 -11.17 -24.22
C LEU A 275 -5.94 -10.95 -25.73
N ALA A 276 -5.31 -11.78 -26.57
CA ALA A 276 -5.42 -11.68 -28.02
C ALA A 276 -6.86 -11.91 -28.55
N LEU A 277 -7.62 -12.78 -27.88
CA LEU A 277 -8.99 -13.16 -28.23
C LEU A 277 -10.06 -12.27 -27.59
N GLY A 278 -9.89 -11.91 -26.31
CA GLY A 278 -10.91 -11.27 -25.49
C GLY A 278 -10.86 -9.73 -25.49
N TRP A 279 -9.87 -9.12 -26.14
CA TRP A 279 -9.82 -7.67 -26.28
C TRP A 279 -10.56 -7.25 -27.57
N PRO A 280 -11.80 -6.72 -27.50
CA PRO A 280 -12.57 -6.38 -28.70
C PRO A 280 -11.87 -5.26 -29.47
N ALA A 281 -11.86 -5.38 -30.80
CA ALA A 281 -11.50 -4.27 -31.67
C ALA A 281 -12.45 -3.10 -31.39
N THR A 282 -11.93 -1.89 -31.42
CA THR A 282 -12.76 -0.70 -31.20
C THR A 282 -13.74 -0.59 -32.38
N GLU A 283 -15.03 -0.87 -32.18
CA GLU A 283 -16.04 -0.40 -33.12
C GLU A 283 -16.01 1.13 -33.08
N GLU A 284 -15.53 1.72 -34.16
CA GLU A 284 -15.64 3.15 -34.40
C GLU A 284 -17.13 3.49 -34.35
N PRO A 285 -17.58 4.42 -33.48
CA PRO A 285 -18.98 4.79 -33.45
C PRO A 285 -19.34 5.33 -34.83
N ALA A 286 -20.24 4.64 -35.53
CA ALA A 286 -20.75 5.07 -36.82
C ALA A 286 -21.16 6.54 -36.71
N ALA A 287 -20.49 7.39 -37.49
CA ALA A 287 -20.75 8.82 -37.51
C ALA A 287 -22.27 9.03 -37.67
N PRO A 288 -22.91 9.87 -36.83
CA PRO A 288 -24.33 10.14 -36.98
C PRO A 288 -24.54 10.70 -38.38
N GLY A 289 -25.35 10.00 -39.17
CA GLY A 289 -25.64 10.35 -40.54
C GLY A 289 -26.07 11.81 -40.62
N ASP A 290 -25.45 12.54 -41.54
CA ASP A 290 -25.76 13.92 -41.92
C ASP A 290 -27.23 14.00 -42.36
N GLY A 291 -28.10 14.19 -41.36
CA GLY A 291 -29.52 14.46 -41.52
C GLY A 291 -29.66 15.88 -42.02
N GLY A 292 -29.52 16.05 -43.34
CA GLY A 292 -29.78 17.30 -44.02
C GLY A 292 -31.16 17.84 -43.65
N ASP A 293 -31.18 18.99 -42.99
CA ASP A 293 -32.38 19.77 -42.80
C ASP A 293 -32.63 20.57 -44.09
N ARG A 294 -33.58 20.06 -44.90
CA ARG A 294 -34.30 20.87 -45.88
C ARG A 294 -35.55 21.40 -45.17
N SER A 295 -35.61 22.70 -44.93
CA SER A 295 -36.78 23.57 -45.17
C SER A 295 -36.42 25.03 -44.90
#